data_AF-V9HPY6-F1
#
_entry.id   AF-V9HPY6-F1
#
_cell.length_a   1.000
_cell.length_b   1.000
_cell.length_c   1.000
_cell.angle_alpha   90.00
_cell.angle_beta   90.00
_cell.angle_gamma   90.00
#
_symmetry.space_group_name_H-M   'P 1'
#
loop_
_entity.id
_entity.type
_entity.pdbx_description
1 polymer ?
#
loop_
_entity_poly.entity_id
_entity_poly.type
_entity_poly.pdbx_seq_one_letter_code
_entity_poly.pdbx_strand_id
1 'polypeptide(L)'
;MIEITKFKPSDRASAEVFNKRLEEIETYLKNVVEENQQLRQQLNNKVEVFSFNSVSIDVLNNFAYPNNYETDTNLGIQLGLQVNWVRIKYFKHSNAVGYGTQIAIPFEGGYFSTMYIRNSTGNAWGAWNDMRSVEPANKNTIVDANVALENGKIYYCSYQQTANLPYSDDGILHVFSPGNVTGNETVCFQMWYSWNMDCVCYRKCVWGSWSPWKRIATTNI
;
A
#
# COMPACT_ATOMS: atom_id res chain seq x y z
N MET A 1 -23.11 52.50 -9.57
CA MET A 1 -24.14 52.77 -10.60
C MET A 1 -23.49 53.60 -11.68
N ILE A 2 -23.37 53.06 -12.89
CA ILE A 2 -22.95 53.82 -14.07
C ILE A 2 -24.25 54.12 -14.81
N GLU A 3 -24.71 55.36 -14.77
CA GLU A 3 -25.85 55.81 -15.59
C GLU A 3 -25.36 55.94 -17.04
N ILE A 4 -25.85 55.05 -17.90
CA ILE A 4 -25.64 55.15 -19.34
C ILE A 4 -26.72 56.09 -19.87
N THR A 5 -26.38 57.36 -20.09
CA THR A 5 -27.27 58.35 -20.70
C THR A 5 -27.48 57.99 -22.18
N LYS A 6 -28.72 57.62 -22.56
CA LYS A 6 -29.06 57.26 -23.95
C LYS A 6 -28.91 58.47 -24.89
N PHE A 7 -28.42 58.22 -26.10
CA PHE A 7 -28.19 59.23 -27.15
C PHE A 7 -29.48 59.97 -27.58
N LYS A 8 -29.33 61.24 -27.99
CA LYS A 8 -30.46 62.12 -28.32
C LYS A 8 -31.06 61.84 -29.72
N PRO A 9 -32.36 62.15 -29.94
CA PRO A 9 -33.15 61.61 -31.06
C PRO A 9 -32.90 62.20 -32.47
N SER A 10 -31.87 63.03 -32.67
CA SER A 10 -31.65 63.71 -33.97
C SER A 10 -31.03 62.82 -35.05
N ASP A 11 -30.49 61.64 -34.69
CA ASP A 11 -29.87 60.71 -35.63
C ASP A 11 -30.68 59.40 -35.76
N ARG A 12 -32.00 59.51 -35.96
CA ARG A 12 -32.95 58.38 -35.80
C ARG A 12 -32.53 57.04 -36.44
N ALA A 13 -31.96 57.05 -37.64
CA ALA A 13 -31.53 55.83 -38.33
C ALA A 13 -30.26 55.20 -37.70
N SER A 14 -29.36 55.99 -37.12
CA SER A 14 -28.18 55.46 -36.43
C SER A 14 -28.48 55.11 -34.97
N ALA A 15 -29.40 55.83 -34.31
CA ALA A 15 -29.83 55.54 -32.95
C ALA A 15 -30.62 54.23 -32.85
N GLU A 16 -31.48 53.92 -33.82
CA GLU A 16 -32.22 52.64 -33.87
C GLU A 16 -31.28 51.45 -34.10
N VAL A 17 -30.33 51.59 -35.04
CA VAL A 17 -29.29 50.58 -35.28
C VAL A 17 -28.39 50.41 -34.06
N PHE A 18 -28.00 51.50 -33.41
CA PHE A 18 -27.19 51.47 -32.19
C PHE A 18 -27.93 50.80 -31.03
N ASN A 19 -29.19 51.14 -30.79
CA ASN A 19 -30.00 50.53 -29.73
C ASN A 19 -30.19 49.03 -29.97
N LYS A 20 -30.44 48.61 -31.22
CA LYS A 20 -30.52 47.19 -31.58
C LYS A 20 -29.20 46.47 -31.32
N ARG A 21 -28.06 47.07 -31.68
CA ARG A 21 -26.73 46.52 -31.37
C ARG A 21 -26.47 46.43 -29.86
N LEU A 22 -26.96 47.41 -29.09
CA LEU A 22 -26.84 47.40 -27.64
C LEU A 22 -27.65 46.24 -27.03
N GLU A 23 -28.88 46.02 -27.47
CA GLU A 23 -29.72 44.90 -27.05
C GLU A 23 -29.09 43.53 -27.41
N GLU A 24 -28.48 43.42 -28.59
CA GLU A 24 -27.71 42.23 -29.00
C GLU A 24 -26.53 41.97 -28.06
N ILE A 25 -25.78 43.02 -27.69
CA ILE A 25 -24.64 42.94 -26.75
C ILE A 25 -25.11 42.57 -25.34
N GLU A 26 -26.19 43.17 -24.85
CA GLU A 26 -26.77 42.85 -23.54
C GLU A 26 -27.21 41.38 -23.47
N THR A 27 -27.85 40.89 -24.54
CA THR A 27 -28.25 39.48 -24.66
C THR A 27 -27.04 38.55 -24.68
N TYR A 28 -26.01 38.89 -25.46
CA TYR A 28 -24.77 38.11 -25.51
C TYR A 28 -24.07 38.05 -24.15
N LEU A 29 -23.94 39.18 -23.46
CA LEU A 29 -23.34 39.25 -22.12
C LEU A 29 -24.12 38.41 -21.11
N LYS A 30 -25.45 38.43 -21.16
CA LYS A 30 -26.29 37.60 -20.29
C LYS A 30 -26.03 36.11 -20.52
N ASN A 31 -25.98 35.67 -21.77
CA ASN A 31 -25.70 34.27 -22.12
C ASN A 31 -24.31 33.83 -21.64
N VAL A 32 -23.29 34.69 -21.80
CA VAL A 32 -21.91 34.40 -21.32
C VAL A 32 -21.87 34.27 -19.79
N VAL A 33 -22.66 35.07 -19.06
CA VAL A 33 -22.75 34.96 -17.59
C VAL A 33 -23.39 33.63 -17.19
N GLU A 34 -24.48 33.24 -17.86
CA GLU A 34 -25.16 31.95 -17.60
C GLU A 34 -24.25 30.75 -17.93
N GLU A 35 -23.56 30.78 -19.06
CA GLU A 35 -22.61 29.73 -19.44
C GLU A 35 -21.44 29.62 -18.45
N ASN A 36 -20.88 30.75 -18.00
CA ASN A 36 -19.85 30.75 -16.96
C ASN A 36 -20.34 30.20 -15.62
N GLN A 37 -21.60 30.44 -15.24
CA GLN A 37 -22.18 29.85 -14.04
C GLN A 37 -22.30 28.33 -14.18
N GLN A 38 -22.76 27.84 -15.33
CA GLN A 38 -22.85 26.41 -15.62
C GLN A 38 -21.46 25.74 -15.61
N LEU A 39 -20.45 26.37 -16.23
CA LEU A 39 -19.08 25.88 -16.24
C LEU A 39 -18.47 25.83 -14.83
N ARG A 40 -18.72 26.85 -13.99
CA ARG A 40 -18.29 26.83 -12.58
C ARG A 40 -18.95 25.71 -11.81
N GLN A 41 -20.22 25.44 -12.05
CA GLN A 41 -20.94 24.34 -11.41
C GLN A 41 -20.40 22.97 -11.87
N GLN A 42 -20.14 22.81 -13.17
CA GLN A 42 -19.50 21.61 -13.71
C GLN A 42 -18.07 21.42 -13.19
N LEU A 43 -17.30 22.50 -13.07
CA LEU A 43 -15.96 22.46 -12.51
C LEU A 43 -15.99 22.09 -11.02
N ASN A 44 -16.90 22.66 -10.22
CA ASN A 44 -17.08 22.28 -8.82
C ASN A 44 -17.53 20.81 -8.65
N ASN A 45 -18.23 20.25 -9.66
CA ASN A 45 -18.61 18.84 -9.67
C ASN A 45 -17.48 17.91 -10.15
N LYS A 46 -16.55 18.39 -10.99
CA LYS A 46 -15.43 17.62 -11.57
C LYS A 46 -14.12 17.73 -10.82
N VAL A 47 -13.86 18.88 -10.22
CA VAL A 47 -12.86 18.99 -9.17
C VAL A 47 -13.47 18.20 -8.04
N GLU A 48 -13.00 16.96 -7.85
CA GLU A 48 -13.10 16.30 -6.56
C GLU A 48 -12.69 17.36 -5.55
N VAL A 49 -13.68 17.95 -4.88
CA VAL A 49 -13.40 18.80 -3.75
C VAL A 49 -12.65 17.85 -2.84
N PHE A 50 -11.33 18.03 -2.74
CA PHE A 50 -10.48 17.56 -1.66
C PHE A 50 -10.93 18.25 -0.35
N SER A 51 -12.24 18.29 -0.12
CA SER A 51 -12.82 18.12 1.18
C SER A 51 -12.09 16.91 1.72
N PHE A 52 -11.46 17.09 2.87
CA PHE A 52 -11.05 16.01 3.75
C PHE A 52 -12.32 15.25 4.17
N ASN A 53 -13.00 14.62 3.22
CA ASN A 53 -14.07 13.68 3.43
C ASN A 53 -13.38 12.53 4.13
N SER A 54 -13.46 12.54 5.45
CA SER A 54 -13.28 11.36 6.26
C SER A 54 -14.15 10.28 5.61
N VAL A 55 -13.53 9.37 4.87
CA VAL A 55 -14.23 8.26 4.26
C VAL A 55 -14.77 7.44 5.42
N SER A 56 -16.08 7.14 5.41
CA SER A 56 -16.70 6.42 6.51
C SER A 56 -16.11 5.03 6.64
N ILE A 57 -16.21 4.46 7.84
CA ILE A 57 -15.75 3.09 8.09
C ILE A 57 -16.41 2.07 7.17
N ASP A 58 -17.69 2.29 6.81
CA ASP A 58 -18.44 1.43 5.89
C ASP A 58 -17.79 1.39 4.50
N VAL A 59 -17.32 2.54 4.01
CA VAL A 59 -16.61 2.62 2.73
C VAL A 59 -15.21 2.02 2.85
N LEU A 60 -14.49 2.29 3.93
CA LEU A 60 -13.15 1.74 4.15
C LEU A 60 -13.15 0.20 4.29
N ASN A 61 -14.24 -0.38 4.80
CA ASN A 61 -14.45 -1.82 4.92
C ASN A 61 -15.19 -2.44 3.71
N ASN A 62 -15.62 -1.65 2.74
CA ASN A 62 -16.24 -2.16 1.52
C ASN A 62 -15.18 -2.66 0.53
N PHE A 63 -14.98 -3.98 0.49
CA PHE A 63 -14.04 -4.67 -0.40
C PHE A 63 -14.35 -4.51 -1.90
N ALA A 64 -15.58 -4.10 -2.24
CA ALA A 64 -16.07 -3.91 -3.60
C ALA A 64 -16.41 -2.43 -3.90
N TYR A 65 -15.83 -1.49 -3.15
CA TYR A 65 -16.11 -0.07 -3.37
C TYR A 65 -15.77 0.34 -4.82
N PRO A 66 -16.69 1.03 -5.52
CA PRO A 66 -16.62 1.18 -6.97
C PRO A 66 -15.63 2.22 -7.47
N ASN A 67 -15.00 3.00 -6.59
CA ASN A 67 -14.09 4.10 -6.94
C ASN A 67 -12.78 4.01 -6.14
N ASN A 68 -11.71 4.59 -6.68
CA ASN A 68 -10.51 4.83 -5.88
C ASN A 68 -10.81 5.87 -4.79
N TYR A 69 -10.03 5.85 -3.71
CA TYR A 69 -10.06 6.93 -2.72
C TYR A 69 -8.70 7.11 -2.05
N GLU A 70 -8.53 8.28 -1.44
CA GLU A 70 -7.42 8.60 -0.56
C GLU A 70 -7.96 9.46 0.59
N THR A 71 -7.61 9.12 1.84
CA THR A 71 -8.12 9.84 3.01
C THR A 71 -7.20 9.68 4.23
N ASP A 72 -7.33 10.58 5.20
CA ASP A 72 -6.84 10.39 6.56
C ASP A 72 -7.96 9.81 7.42
N THR A 73 -7.63 8.89 8.33
CA THR A 73 -8.59 8.33 9.27
C THR A 73 -7.94 8.08 10.63
N ASN A 74 -8.72 8.26 11.68
CA ASN A 74 -8.37 7.86 13.06
C ASN A 74 -8.94 6.48 13.42
N LEU A 75 -9.47 5.75 12.44
CA LEU A 75 -10.14 4.46 12.63
C LEU A 75 -9.20 3.28 12.34
N GLY A 76 -7.88 3.50 12.29
CA GLY A 76 -6.91 2.47 11.93
C GLY A 76 -7.04 1.18 12.77
N ILE A 77 -7.23 1.29 14.09
CA ILE A 77 -7.48 0.13 14.96
C ILE A 77 -8.77 -0.60 14.57
N GLN A 78 -9.84 0.13 14.25
CA GLN A 78 -11.11 -0.47 13.81
C GLN A 78 -10.99 -1.16 12.44
N LEU A 79 -10.02 -0.74 11.62
CA LEU A 79 -9.67 -1.35 10.35
C LEU A 79 -8.73 -2.55 10.50
N GLY A 80 -8.27 -2.86 11.72
CA GLY A 80 -7.36 -3.97 12.02
C GLY A 80 -5.87 -3.61 11.95
N LEU A 81 -5.51 -2.33 12.00
CA LEU A 81 -4.12 -1.85 12.11
C LEU A 81 -3.72 -1.67 13.58
N GLN A 82 -2.43 -1.43 13.83
CA GLN A 82 -1.88 -1.27 15.18
C GLN A 82 -2.00 0.14 15.76
N VAL A 83 -2.38 1.13 14.95
CA VAL A 83 -2.47 2.55 15.34
C VAL A 83 -3.79 3.15 14.87
N ASN A 84 -4.17 4.29 15.43
CA ASN A 84 -5.42 4.95 15.08
C ASN A 84 -5.27 5.79 13.81
N TRP A 85 -4.23 6.63 13.77
CA TRP A 85 -4.09 7.62 12.70
C TRP A 85 -3.24 7.09 11.54
N VAL A 86 -3.89 6.96 10.39
CA VAL A 86 -3.28 6.50 9.14
C VAL A 86 -3.79 7.29 7.93
N ARG A 87 -2.93 7.47 6.93
CA ARG A 87 -3.31 7.81 5.55
C ARG A 87 -3.66 6.52 4.83
N ILE A 88 -4.84 6.43 4.23
CA ILE A 88 -5.26 5.26 3.44
C ILE A 88 -5.46 5.65 1.99
N LYS A 89 -5.00 4.79 1.10
CA LYS A 89 -5.27 4.84 -0.33
C LYS A 89 -5.83 3.51 -0.82
N TYR A 90 -6.84 3.56 -1.67
CA TYR A 90 -7.43 2.38 -2.29
C TYR A 90 -7.37 2.49 -3.82
N PHE A 91 -6.92 1.39 -4.43
CA PHE A 91 -6.88 1.17 -5.86
C PHE A 91 -7.87 0.06 -6.20
N LYS A 92 -8.97 0.42 -6.86
CA LYS A 92 -9.90 -0.54 -7.45
C LYS A 92 -9.25 -1.23 -8.64
N HIS A 93 -9.44 -2.54 -8.75
CA HIS A 93 -9.16 -3.26 -9.98
C HIS A 93 -10.16 -2.86 -11.08
N SER A 94 -9.68 -2.33 -12.19
CA SER A 94 -10.54 -1.77 -13.26
C SER A 94 -11.51 -2.77 -13.87
N ASN A 95 -11.13 -4.05 -13.91
CA ASN A 95 -11.84 -5.08 -14.66
C ASN A 95 -12.60 -6.09 -13.78
N ALA A 96 -12.61 -5.93 -12.45
CA ALA A 96 -13.24 -6.92 -11.58
C ALA A 96 -13.83 -6.29 -10.30
N VAL A 97 -15.11 -6.56 -10.04
CA VAL A 97 -15.79 -6.16 -8.80
C VAL A 97 -15.27 -7.00 -7.64
N GLY A 98 -15.01 -6.35 -6.50
CA GLY A 98 -14.51 -7.02 -5.29
C GLY A 98 -13.00 -7.28 -5.29
N TYR A 99 -12.26 -6.80 -6.29
CA TYR A 99 -10.80 -6.85 -6.34
C TYR A 99 -10.21 -5.46 -6.29
N GLY A 100 -9.16 -5.30 -5.48
CA GLY A 100 -8.46 -4.04 -5.31
C GLY A 100 -7.45 -4.10 -4.19
N THR A 101 -6.72 -3.02 -4.01
CA THR A 101 -5.60 -2.92 -3.07
C THR A 101 -5.77 -1.70 -2.19
N GLN A 102 -5.68 -1.89 -0.88
CA GLN A 102 -5.56 -0.81 0.08
C GLN A 102 -4.13 -0.72 0.59
N ILE A 103 -3.66 0.52 0.72
CA ILE A 103 -2.40 0.87 1.34
C ILE A 103 -2.71 1.77 2.53
N ALA A 104 -2.14 1.49 3.70
CA ALA A 104 -2.24 2.34 4.88
C ALA A 104 -0.85 2.79 5.32
N ILE A 105 -0.64 4.09 5.49
CA ILE A 105 0.61 4.70 5.95
C ILE A 105 0.32 5.38 7.29
N PRO A 106 0.79 4.81 8.41
CA PRO A 106 0.68 5.39 9.74
C PRO A 106 1.30 6.78 9.85
N PHE A 107 0.61 7.66 10.58
CA PHE A 107 1.22 8.89 11.11
C PHE A 107 1.91 8.66 12.45
N GLU A 108 1.53 7.57 13.12
CA GLU A 108 1.94 7.23 14.49
C GLU A 108 2.91 6.05 14.50
N GLY A 109 3.84 6.05 15.47
CA GLY A 109 4.73 4.92 15.79
C GLY A 109 6.12 4.93 15.13
N GLY A 110 6.49 5.98 14.40
CA GLY A 110 7.89 6.30 14.06
C GLY A 110 8.63 5.18 13.32
N TYR A 111 9.78 4.72 13.86
CA TYR A 111 10.58 3.62 13.29
C TYR A 111 9.88 2.24 13.33
N PHE A 112 8.78 2.09 14.09
CA PHE A 112 8.12 0.81 14.37
C PHE A 112 6.83 0.58 13.58
N SER A 113 6.41 1.52 12.73
CA SER A 113 5.26 1.38 11.85
C SER A 113 5.65 1.89 10.48
N THR A 114 5.43 1.10 9.44
CA THR A 114 5.54 1.62 8.07
C THR A 114 4.25 1.41 7.31
N MET A 115 4.34 1.35 5.99
CA MET A 115 3.24 1.08 5.10
C MET A 115 2.70 -0.33 5.35
N TYR A 116 1.38 -0.46 5.35
CA TYR A 116 0.66 -1.73 5.32
C TYR A 116 -0.07 -1.86 3.99
N ILE A 117 -0.20 -3.08 3.48
CA ILE A 117 -0.96 -3.40 2.28
C ILE A 117 -1.96 -4.53 2.57
N ARG A 118 -3.17 -4.42 2.03
CA ARG A 118 -4.10 -5.56 1.94
C ARG A 118 -4.80 -5.54 0.60
N ASN A 119 -5.23 -6.72 0.16
CA ASN A 119 -5.98 -6.87 -1.08
C ASN A 119 -7.39 -7.34 -0.77
N SER A 120 -8.35 -6.90 -1.58
CA SER A 120 -9.65 -7.54 -1.67
C SER A 120 -9.63 -8.60 -2.77
N THR A 121 -10.23 -9.75 -2.50
CA THR A 121 -10.34 -10.86 -3.45
C THR A 121 -11.78 -11.36 -3.52
N GLY A 122 -12.58 -10.77 -4.41
CA GLY A 122 -13.94 -11.17 -4.77
C GLY A 122 -15.01 -10.80 -3.73
N ASN A 123 -14.81 -11.13 -2.46
CA ASN A 123 -15.87 -11.06 -1.43
C ASN A 123 -15.41 -10.63 -0.03
N ALA A 124 -14.13 -10.36 0.18
CA ALA A 124 -13.60 -9.96 1.48
C ALA A 124 -12.28 -9.19 1.35
N TRP A 125 -11.93 -8.45 2.41
CA TRP A 125 -10.58 -7.96 2.62
C TRP A 125 -9.68 -9.09 3.17
N GLY A 126 -8.49 -9.23 2.60
CA GLY A 126 -7.41 -9.98 3.23
C GLY A 126 -6.83 -9.26 4.45
N ALA A 127 -5.96 -9.95 5.18
CA ALA A 127 -5.24 -9.35 6.31
C ALA A 127 -4.32 -8.21 5.84
N TRP A 128 -4.06 -7.24 6.73
CA TRP A 128 -3.01 -6.25 6.54
C TRP A 128 -1.64 -6.91 6.63
N ASN A 129 -0.83 -6.70 5.59
CA ASN A 129 0.56 -7.10 5.54
C ASN A 129 1.41 -5.85 5.76
N ASP A 130 2.28 -5.90 6.75
CA ASP A 130 3.27 -4.85 6.94
C ASP A 130 4.32 -4.93 5.82
N MET A 131 4.60 -3.80 5.18
CA MET A 131 5.54 -3.68 4.07
C MET A 131 6.96 -3.37 4.49
N ARG A 132 7.27 -3.32 5.80
CA ARG A 132 8.68 -3.48 6.20
C ARG A 132 9.08 -4.92 5.90
N SER A 133 10.35 -5.17 5.61
CA SER A 133 10.94 -6.42 6.08
C SER A 133 11.06 -6.32 7.62
N VAL A 134 10.01 -6.64 8.39
CA VAL A 134 9.96 -6.56 9.88
C VAL A 134 9.61 -7.85 10.59
N GLU A 135 10.16 -8.94 10.12
CA GLU A 135 10.49 -9.97 11.08
C GLU A 135 11.56 -9.37 12.00
N PRO A 136 11.40 -9.27 13.34
CA PRO A 136 12.57 -9.18 14.20
C PRO A 136 13.52 -10.32 13.80
N ALA A 137 14.84 -10.14 13.99
CA ALA A 137 15.84 -11.13 13.54
C ALA A 137 15.47 -12.58 13.93
N ASN A 138 14.66 -12.73 15.00
CA ASN A 138 14.14 -13.97 15.56
C ASN A 138 12.68 -14.36 15.23
N LYS A 139 11.93 -13.70 14.34
CA LYS A 139 10.50 -14.09 14.14
C LYS A 139 10.33 -15.51 13.59
N ASN A 140 11.30 -15.97 12.80
CA ASN A 140 11.40 -17.35 12.34
C ASN A 140 12.30 -18.17 13.28
N THR A 141 12.15 -18.03 14.60
CA THR A 141 12.90 -18.87 15.55
C THR A 141 12.45 -20.31 15.40
N ILE A 142 13.43 -21.21 15.32
CA ILE A 142 13.21 -22.66 15.26
C ILE A 142 13.87 -23.35 16.45
N VAL A 143 13.23 -24.43 16.90
CA VAL A 143 13.77 -25.30 17.95
C VAL A 143 14.56 -26.48 17.40
N ASP A 144 14.50 -26.73 16.09
CA ASP A 144 15.23 -27.80 15.40
C ASP A 144 15.59 -27.39 13.97
N ALA A 145 16.88 -27.40 13.62
CA ALA A 145 17.34 -27.12 12.26
C ALA A 145 16.80 -28.13 11.22
N ASN A 146 16.41 -29.35 11.62
CA ASN A 146 15.90 -30.37 10.70
C ASN A 146 14.49 -30.07 10.18
N VAL A 147 13.72 -29.18 10.82
CA VAL A 147 12.38 -28.80 10.36
C VAL A 147 12.37 -27.61 9.41
N ALA A 148 13.51 -26.92 9.26
CA ALA A 148 13.67 -25.78 8.38
C ALA A 148 13.83 -26.23 6.91
N LEU A 149 12.71 -26.41 6.22
CA LEU A 149 12.65 -26.97 4.86
C LEU A 149 12.12 -26.00 3.79
N GLU A 150 11.46 -24.92 4.21
CA GLU A 150 10.86 -23.93 3.28
C GLU A 150 11.94 -23.19 2.47
N ASN A 151 11.79 -23.20 1.14
CA ASN A 151 12.73 -22.58 0.22
C ASN A 151 12.83 -21.05 0.40
N GLY A 152 14.05 -20.53 0.44
CA GLY A 152 14.33 -19.09 0.53
C GLY A 152 14.04 -18.48 1.90
N LYS A 153 13.62 -19.29 2.89
CA LYS A 153 13.31 -18.82 4.23
C LYS A 153 14.58 -18.72 5.08
N ILE A 154 14.61 -17.67 5.90
CA ILE A 154 15.65 -17.38 6.86
C ILE A 154 15.07 -17.61 8.25
N TYR A 155 15.73 -18.45 9.04
CA TYR A 155 15.36 -18.79 10.41
C TYR A 155 16.40 -18.27 11.39
N TYR A 156 15.95 -18.00 12.61
CA TYR A 156 16.82 -17.73 13.74
C TYR A 156 17.00 -18.98 14.58
N CYS A 157 18.23 -19.21 14.98
CA CYS A 157 18.59 -20.30 15.87
C CYS A 157 19.06 -19.69 17.18
N SER A 158 18.46 -20.12 18.30
CA SER A 158 18.75 -19.58 19.62
C SER A 158 19.78 -20.43 20.36
N TYR A 159 20.71 -19.77 21.07
CA TYR A 159 21.74 -20.44 21.88
C TYR A 159 21.13 -21.51 22.79
N GLN A 160 21.67 -22.74 22.70
CA GLN A 160 21.24 -23.93 23.46
C GLN A 160 19.76 -24.34 23.31
N GLN A 161 18.99 -23.70 22.42
CA GLN A 161 17.56 -23.95 22.25
C GLN A 161 17.22 -24.56 20.88
N THR A 162 18.09 -24.39 19.89
CA THR A 162 17.90 -24.99 18.56
C THR A 162 18.73 -26.27 18.42
N ALA A 163 18.05 -27.40 18.27
CA ALA A 163 18.66 -28.71 18.02
C ALA A 163 19.23 -28.82 16.59
N ASN A 164 20.12 -29.79 16.41
CA ASN A 164 20.71 -30.17 15.11
C ASN A 164 21.50 -29.06 14.39
N LEU A 165 22.01 -28.08 15.15
CA LEU A 165 23.04 -27.15 14.70
C LEU A 165 24.44 -27.78 14.68
N PRO A 166 25.40 -27.22 13.93
CA PRO A 166 26.79 -27.67 13.97
C PRO A 166 27.47 -27.37 15.32
N TYR A 167 27.07 -26.26 15.97
CA TYR A 167 27.55 -25.82 17.26
C TYR A 167 26.39 -25.21 18.05
N SER A 168 26.51 -25.19 19.38
CA SER A 168 25.56 -24.50 20.24
C SER A 168 25.85 -22.99 20.25
N ASP A 169 25.29 -22.26 19.30
CA ASP A 169 25.41 -20.80 19.20
C ASP A 169 24.09 -20.16 18.72
N ASP A 170 23.93 -18.86 18.98
CA ASP A 170 22.96 -18.05 18.25
C ASP A 170 23.39 -17.96 16.78
N GLY A 171 22.43 -17.88 15.86
CA GLY A 171 22.76 -17.76 14.45
C GLY A 171 21.58 -17.63 13.51
N ILE A 172 21.92 -17.47 12.23
CA ILE A 172 20.95 -17.49 11.14
C ILE A 172 21.08 -18.79 10.35
N LEU A 173 19.95 -19.41 10.02
CA LEU A 173 19.85 -20.54 9.12
C LEU A 173 19.11 -20.13 7.84
N HIS A 174 19.74 -20.31 6.69
CA HIS A 174 19.16 -20.07 5.37
C HIS A 174 18.93 -21.40 4.65
N VAL A 175 17.76 -21.56 4.05
CA VAL A 175 17.33 -22.80 3.39
C VAL A 175 17.11 -22.58 1.90
N PHE A 176 17.66 -23.49 1.10
CA PHE A 176 17.40 -23.60 -0.34
C PHE A 176 16.81 -24.98 -0.61
N SER A 177 15.57 -25.05 -1.07
CA SER A 177 14.88 -26.30 -1.33
C SER A 177 14.15 -26.23 -2.68
N PRO A 178 14.72 -26.83 -3.74
CA PRO A 178 14.11 -26.78 -5.06
C PRO A 178 12.78 -27.55 -5.03
N GLY A 179 11.65 -26.84 -5.18
CA GLY A 179 10.30 -27.43 -5.19
C GLY A 179 9.52 -27.27 -3.89
N ASN A 180 10.20 -26.99 -2.77
CA ASN A 180 9.57 -27.02 -1.45
C ASN A 180 9.14 -25.63 -0.93
N VAL A 181 8.10 -25.08 -1.55
CA VAL A 181 7.54 -23.77 -1.13
C VAL A 181 6.83 -23.87 0.24
N THR A 182 6.38 -25.07 0.65
CA THR A 182 5.52 -25.30 1.82
C THR A 182 6.12 -26.17 2.93
N GLY A 183 7.35 -26.69 2.77
CA GLY A 183 8.06 -27.47 3.80
C GLY A 183 7.88 -29.00 3.77
N ASN A 184 7.21 -29.57 2.76
CA ASN A 184 6.86 -30.99 2.67
C ASN A 184 7.84 -31.87 1.87
N GLU A 185 8.72 -31.30 1.04
CA GLU A 185 9.71 -32.07 0.27
C GLU A 185 11.05 -32.19 1.00
N THR A 186 11.65 -33.37 0.93
CA THR A 186 12.82 -33.72 1.76
C THR A 186 14.18 -33.50 1.08
N VAL A 187 14.23 -32.66 0.04
CA VAL A 187 15.48 -32.27 -0.62
C VAL A 187 15.74 -30.79 -0.34
N CYS A 188 16.72 -30.51 0.52
CA CYS A 188 17.10 -29.14 0.82
C CYS A 188 18.60 -29.01 1.07
N PHE A 189 19.09 -27.79 0.91
CA PHE A 189 20.42 -27.34 1.27
C PHE A 189 20.28 -26.27 2.35
N GLN A 190 21.11 -26.34 3.38
CA GLN A 190 21.09 -25.42 4.50
C GLN A 190 22.46 -24.76 4.67
N MET A 191 22.45 -23.46 4.96
CA MET A 191 23.62 -22.70 5.39
C MET A 191 23.32 -22.05 6.74
N TRP A 192 24.22 -22.22 7.70
CA TRP A 192 24.12 -21.62 9.02
C TRP A 192 25.30 -20.69 9.27
N TYR A 193 25.00 -19.52 9.81
CA TYR A 193 25.93 -18.44 10.13
C TYR A 193 25.90 -18.22 11.63
N SER A 194 27.03 -18.45 12.32
CA SER A 194 27.14 -18.20 13.76
C SER A 194 27.14 -16.71 14.05
N TRP A 195 26.64 -16.33 15.23
CA TRP A 195 26.78 -14.97 15.74
C TRP A 195 28.14 -14.74 16.41
N ASN A 196 28.59 -15.72 17.19
CA ASN A 196 29.78 -15.58 18.04
C ASN A 196 30.98 -16.36 17.50
N MET A 197 30.75 -17.40 16.70
CA MET A 197 31.84 -18.13 16.06
C MET A 197 32.09 -17.56 14.66
N ASP A 198 33.35 -17.27 14.32
CA ASP A 198 33.73 -16.89 12.94
C ASP A 198 33.65 -18.11 12.00
N CYS A 199 32.43 -18.58 11.74
CA CYS A 199 32.17 -19.75 10.92
C CYS A 199 30.84 -19.68 10.18
N VAL A 200 30.88 -20.24 8.97
CA VAL A 200 29.71 -20.56 8.17
C VAL A 200 29.74 -22.05 7.93
N CYS A 201 28.63 -22.73 8.21
CA CYS A 201 28.50 -24.17 8.02
C CYS A 201 27.37 -24.47 7.03
N TYR A 202 27.47 -25.60 6.34
CA TYR A 202 26.43 -26.06 5.43
C TYR A 202 26.17 -27.56 5.55
N ARG A 203 24.98 -27.99 5.15
CA ARG A 203 24.61 -29.41 4.99
C ARG A 203 23.50 -29.57 3.96
N LYS A 204 23.16 -30.80 3.63
CA LYS A 204 22.00 -31.12 2.79
C LYS A 204 21.10 -32.18 3.45
N CYS A 205 19.82 -32.11 3.16
CA CYS A 205 18.86 -33.20 3.34
C CYS A 205 18.55 -33.78 1.97
N VAL A 206 18.59 -35.09 1.84
CA VAL A 206 18.14 -35.80 0.64
C VAL A 206 17.25 -36.94 1.09
N TRP A 207 15.97 -36.90 0.70
CA TRP A 207 14.98 -37.93 1.04
C TRP A 207 14.88 -38.22 2.55
N GLY A 208 14.97 -37.16 3.35
CA GLY A 208 14.83 -37.19 4.81
C GLY A 208 16.14 -37.50 5.54
N SER A 209 17.19 -37.83 4.80
CA SER A 209 18.51 -38.12 5.35
C SER A 209 19.39 -36.87 5.35
N TRP A 210 19.79 -36.44 6.54
CA TRP A 210 20.69 -35.30 6.73
C TRP A 210 22.16 -35.70 6.61
N SER A 211 22.92 -34.98 5.80
CA SER A 211 24.37 -35.07 5.85
C SER A 211 24.92 -34.41 7.11
N PRO A 212 26.12 -34.80 7.59
CA PRO A 212 26.84 -34.03 8.59
C PRO A 212 27.03 -32.58 8.13
N TRP A 213 27.11 -31.66 9.10
CA TRP A 213 27.52 -30.29 8.85
C TRP A 213 28.97 -30.21 8.39
N LYS A 214 29.24 -29.35 7.42
CA LYS A 214 30.58 -29.03 6.92
C LYS A 214 30.84 -27.55 7.12
N ARG A 215 32.00 -27.19 7.66
CA ARG A 215 32.44 -25.79 7.80
C ARG A 215 33.05 -25.31 6.48
N ILE A 216 32.70 -24.10 6.05
CA ILE A 216 33.41 -23.42 4.96
C ILE A 216 34.75 -22.98 5.51
N ALA A 217 35.84 -23.33 4.83
CA ALA A 217 37.19 -22.96 5.24
C ALA A 217 37.29 -21.42 5.31
N THR A 218 37.44 -20.90 6.51
CA THR A 218 37.85 -19.52 6.74
C THR A 218 39.37 -19.51 6.75
N THR A 219 40.00 -18.75 5.86
CA THR A 219 41.44 -18.51 5.97
C THR A 219 41.73 -17.90 7.33
N ASN A 220 42.66 -18.49 8.09
CA ASN A 220 43.25 -17.79 9.23
C ASN A 220 43.99 -16.58 8.63
N ILE A 221 43.42 -15.38 8.79
CA ILE A 221 44.12 -14.12 8.55
C ILE A 221 44.70 -13.67 9.87
#